data_AF-A0A7L4PE79-F1
#
_entry.id   AF-A0A7L4PE79-F1
#
_cell.length_a   1.000
_cell.length_b   1.000
_cell.length_c   1.000
_cell.angle_alpha   90.00
_cell.angle_beta   90.00
_cell.angle_gamma   90.00
#
_symmetry.space_group_name_H-M   'P 1'
#
loop_
_entity.id
_entity.type
_entity.pdbx_description
1 polymer ?
#
loop_
_entity_poly.entity_id
_entity_poly.type
_entity_poly.pdbx_seq_one_letter_code
_entity_poly.pdbx_strand_id
1 'polypeptide(L)'
;MQTVIFVELKTDTESRRESQDKYLTASCDAGFPALVQGVVNIFKATNSKRKYFYLLDMLVQAGFLVIPQKMYDVIQKDSLQGISAMVAEVKILDCPQKSSIIYIQPNGEGPDIISFGEFKTIVDKHDDPLSRRFAESLGEWSTVKAGHR
;
A
#
# COMPACT_ATOMS: atom_id res chain seq x y z
N MET A 1 -0.59 -21.73 -3.46
CA MET A 1 -0.73 -20.54 -4.33
C MET A 1 -0.67 -19.32 -3.41
N GLN A 2 0.24 -18.38 -3.64
CA GLN A 2 0.36 -17.18 -2.80
C GLN A 2 -0.66 -16.11 -3.25
N THR A 3 -1.13 -15.27 -2.33
CA THR A 3 -2.04 -14.15 -2.58
C THR A 3 -1.43 -12.90 -1.97
N VAL A 4 -1.42 -11.79 -2.70
CA VAL A 4 -1.01 -10.49 -2.14
C VAL A 4 -2.18 -9.86 -1.40
N ILE A 5 -1.94 -9.40 -0.17
CA ILE A 5 -2.94 -8.69 0.62
C ILE A 5 -2.63 -7.20 0.57
N PHE A 6 -3.56 -6.44 0.01
CA PHE A 6 -3.56 -4.98 0.14
C PHE A 6 -4.32 -4.60 1.41
N VAL A 7 -3.61 -3.97 2.34
CA VAL A 7 -4.21 -3.49 3.59
C VAL A 7 -4.55 -2.01 3.42
N GLU A 8 -5.83 -1.68 3.44
CA GLU A 8 -6.32 -0.29 3.40
C GLU A 8 -6.69 0.13 4.82
N LEU A 9 -5.95 1.09 5.38
CA LEU A 9 -6.26 1.68 6.67
C LEU A 9 -7.23 2.87 6.50
N LYS A 10 -8.40 2.76 7.11
CA LYS A 10 -9.40 3.82 7.23
C LYS A 10 -9.31 4.47 8.59
N THR A 11 -9.14 5.77 8.63
CA THR A 11 -9.00 6.53 9.88
C THR A 11 -10.34 7.04 10.43
N ASP A 12 -11.41 6.97 9.64
CA ASP A 12 -12.77 7.32 10.06
C ASP A 12 -13.81 6.50 9.28
N THR A 13 -15.04 6.45 9.79
CA THR A 13 -16.16 5.69 9.21
C THR A 13 -16.67 6.24 7.88
N GLU A 14 -16.37 7.49 7.53
CA GLU A 14 -16.83 8.14 6.29
C GLU A 14 -15.78 8.05 5.16
N SER A 15 -14.58 7.56 5.47
CA SER A 15 -13.44 7.45 4.56
C SER A 15 -13.52 6.26 3.59
N ARG A 16 -14.55 5.41 3.71
CA ARG A 16 -14.88 4.34 2.77
C ARG A 16 -16.10 4.75 1.94
N ARG A 17 -15.94 4.76 0.62
CA ARG A 17 -16.99 5.10 -0.35
C ARG A 17 -17.15 3.95 -1.34
N GLU A 18 -18.38 3.70 -1.76
CA GLU A 18 -18.70 2.62 -2.71
C GLU A 18 -17.92 2.73 -4.03
N SER A 19 -17.67 3.96 -4.50
CA SER A 19 -16.85 4.18 -5.70
C SER A 19 -15.39 3.76 -5.51
N GLN A 20 -14.83 3.94 -4.31
CA GLN A 20 -13.48 3.49 -4.00
C GLN A 20 -13.42 1.97 -4.00
N ASP A 21 -14.41 1.31 -3.40
CA ASP A 21 -14.50 -0.15 -3.37
C ASP A 21 -14.58 -0.72 -4.80
N LYS A 22 -15.33 -0.08 -5.71
CA LYS A 22 -15.38 -0.48 -7.12
C LYS A 22 -13.99 -0.45 -7.78
N TYR A 23 -13.22 0.61 -7.57
CA TYR A 23 -11.85 0.70 -8.11
C TYR A 23 -10.92 -0.35 -7.51
N LEU A 24 -11.02 -0.55 -6.21
CA LEU A 24 -10.21 -1.49 -5.44
C LEU A 24 -10.50 -2.94 -5.85
N THR A 25 -11.78 -3.33 -5.99
CA THR A 25 -12.16 -4.64 -6.52
C THR A 25 -11.69 -4.83 -7.95
N ALA A 26 -11.90 -3.86 -8.84
CA ALA A 26 -11.43 -3.93 -10.22
C ALA A 26 -9.89 -4.08 -10.30
N SER A 27 -9.16 -3.50 -9.36
CA SER A 27 -7.70 -3.65 -9.27
C SER A 27 -7.30 -5.09 -8.93
N CYS A 28 -8.07 -5.77 -8.07
CA CYS A 28 -7.82 -7.18 -7.76
C CYS A 28 -8.19 -8.11 -8.93
N ASP A 29 -9.26 -7.79 -9.64
CA ASP A 29 -9.69 -8.54 -10.83
C ASP A 29 -8.65 -8.46 -11.96
N ALA A 30 -7.95 -7.34 -12.08
CA ALA A 30 -6.84 -7.19 -13.02
C ALA A 30 -5.63 -8.09 -12.68
N GLY A 31 -5.52 -8.52 -11.43
CA GLY A 31 -4.42 -9.33 -10.90
C GLY A 31 -3.19 -8.50 -10.54
N PHE A 32 -2.45 -8.99 -9.54
CA PHE A 32 -1.28 -8.29 -9.01
C PHE A 32 -0.17 -7.99 -10.05
N PRO A 33 0.15 -8.88 -11.03
CA PRO A 33 1.16 -8.56 -12.04
C PRO A 33 0.78 -7.32 -12.88
N ALA A 34 -0.50 -7.16 -13.20
CA ALA A 34 -0.99 -6.00 -13.93
C ALA A 34 -0.88 -4.71 -13.10
N LEU A 35 -1.06 -4.81 -11.78
CA LEU A 35 -0.87 -3.67 -10.86
C LEU A 35 0.60 -3.25 -10.78
N VAL A 36 1.53 -4.20 -10.66
CA VAL A 36 2.98 -3.92 -10.68
C VAL A 36 3.36 -3.24 -12.00
N GLN A 37 2.85 -3.73 -13.14
CA GLN A 37 3.04 -3.10 -14.43
C GLN A 37 2.45 -1.68 -14.49
N GLY A 38 1.28 -1.47 -13.87
CA GLY A 38 0.67 -0.16 -13.71
C GLY A 38 1.58 0.83 -12.98
N VAL A 39 2.23 0.41 -11.89
CA VAL A 39 3.19 1.26 -11.14
C VAL A 39 4.39 1.64 -12.02
N VAL A 40 4.93 0.68 -12.79
CA VAL A 40 6.01 0.96 -13.76
C VAL A 40 5.57 1.98 -14.81
N ASN A 41 4.35 1.87 -15.31
CA ASN A 41 3.78 2.79 -16.29
C ASN A 41 3.59 4.21 -15.70
N ILE A 42 3.12 4.30 -14.45
CA ILE A 42 2.99 5.58 -13.74
C ILE A 42 4.36 6.21 -13.55
N PHE A 43 5.36 5.45 -13.12
CA PHE A 43 6.73 5.95 -12.99
C PHE A 43 7.25 6.51 -14.32
N LYS A 44 6.96 5.86 -15.46
CA LYS A 44 7.34 6.36 -16.79
C LYS A 44 6.69 7.70 -17.13
N ALA A 45 5.40 7.87 -16.85
CA ALA A 45 4.62 9.04 -17.26
C ALA A 45 4.65 10.22 -16.27
N THR A 46 4.87 9.97 -14.99
CA THR A 46 4.77 10.99 -13.94
C THR A 46 5.95 11.97 -13.91
N ASN A 47 5.71 13.20 -13.45
CA ASN A 47 6.76 14.15 -13.07
C ASN A 47 7.31 13.90 -11.66
N SER A 48 6.57 13.19 -10.80
CA SER A 48 6.96 12.87 -9.42
C SER A 48 7.92 11.69 -9.35
N LYS A 49 9.02 11.71 -10.11
CA LYS A 49 9.92 10.56 -10.31
C LYS A 49 10.41 9.95 -9.01
N ARG A 50 10.88 10.77 -8.06
CA ARG A 50 11.41 10.26 -6.78
C ARG A 50 10.38 9.48 -5.97
N LYS A 51 9.16 10.01 -5.85
CA LYS A 51 8.06 9.35 -5.14
C LYS A 51 7.82 7.95 -5.71
N TYR A 52 7.68 7.85 -7.03
CA TYR A 52 7.40 6.57 -7.67
C TYR A 52 8.65 5.68 -7.76
N PHE A 53 9.85 6.24 -7.78
CA PHE A 53 11.08 5.46 -7.64
C PHE A 53 11.14 4.73 -6.30
N TYR A 54 10.82 5.40 -5.19
CA TYR A 54 10.75 4.75 -3.88
C TYR A 54 9.70 3.63 -3.85
N LEU A 55 8.57 3.82 -4.54
CA LEU A 55 7.59 2.74 -4.67
C LEU A 55 8.13 1.55 -5.49
N LEU A 56 8.85 1.80 -6.58
CA LEU A 56 9.54 0.74 -7.33
C LEU A 56 10.59 0.03 -6.47
N ASP A 57 11.37 0.77 -5.69
CA ASP A 57 12.39 0.20 -4.80
C ASP A 57 11.75 -0.68 -3.71
N MET A 58 10.63 -0.27 -3.11
CA MET A 58 9.88 -1.14 -2.19
C MET A 58 9.43 -2.44 -2.84
N LEU A 59 9.04 -2.41 -4.12
CA LEU A 59 8.70 -3.60 -4.87
C LEU A 59 9.93 -4.45 -5.25
N VAL A 60 11.14 -3.85 -5.39
CA VAL A 60 12.41 -4.59 -5.48
C VAL A 60 12.67 -5.34 -4.18
N GLN A 61 12.58 -4.66 -3.04
CA GLN A 61 12.81 -5.26 -1.72
C GLN A 61 11.82 -6.39 -1.42
N ALA A 62 10.58 -6.27 -1.92
CA ALA A 62 9.57 -7.31 -1.83
C ALA A 62 9.76 -8.47 -2.85
N GLY A 63 10.75 -8.37 -3.74
CA GLY A 63 11.09 -9.42 -4.72
C GLY A 63 10.20 -9.46 -5.96
N PHE A 64 9.46 -8.39 -6.28
CA PHE A 64 8.53 -8.35 -7.41
C PHE A 64 9.12 -7.73 -8.67
N LEU A 65 10.23 -6.99 -8.56
CA LEU A 65 10.87 -6.39 -9.73
C LEU A 65 12.38 -6.24 -9.55
N VAL A 66 13.07 -6.03 -10.66
CA VAL A 66 14.48 -5.64 -10.72
C VAL A 66 14.57 -4.32 -11.47
N ILE A 67 15.28 -3.35 -10.88
CA ILE A 67 15.62 -2.09 -11.56
C ILE A 67 17.13 -2.00 -11.82
N PRO A 68 17.55 -1.37 -12.93
CA PRO A 68 18.96 -1.14 -13.23
C PRO A 68 19.67 -0.29 -12.17
N GLN A 69 20.91 -0.64 -11.83
CA GLN A 69 21.74 0.11 -10.87
C GLN A 69 21.84 1.60 -11.23
N LYS A 70 22.00 1.91 -12.52
CA LYS A 70 22.06 3.29 -13.03
C LYS A 70 20.86 4.15 -12.65
N MET A 71 19.68 3.56 -12.41
CA MET A 71 18.52 4.35 -11.95
C MET A 71 18.72 4.86 -10.52
N TYR A 72 19.35 4.08 -9.64
CA TYR A 72 19.73 4.55 -8.30
C TYR A 72 20.73 5.71 -8.38
N ASP A 73 21.74 5.59 -9.24
CA ASP A 73 22.77 6.63 -9.41
C ASP A 73 22.16 7.96 -9.88
N VAL A 74 21.21 7.90 -10.82
CA VAL A 74 20.47 9.06 -11.35
C VAL A 74 19.63 9.72 -10.26
N ILE A 75 18.94 8.94 -9.43
CA ILE A 75 18.14 9.46 -8.32
C ILE A 75 19.02 10.12 -7.25
N GLN A 76 20.22 9.59 -6.98
CA GLN A 76 21.16 10.15 -6.00
C GLN A 76 21.84 11.44 -6.49
N LYS A 77 22.11 11.57 -7.78
CA LYS A 77 22.82 12.73 -8.38
C LYS A 77 21.94 13.95 -8.64
N ASP A 78 20.67 13.91 -8.22
CA ASP A 78 19.66 14.95 -8.45
C ASP A 78 19.38 15.34 -9.92
N SER A 79 19.94 14.61 -10.88
CA SER A 79 19.67 14.76 -12.31
C SER A 79 18.69 13.67 -12.74
N LEU A 80 17.43 14.02 -12.99
CA LEU A 80 16.39 13.09 -13.45
C LEU A 80 16.38 12.90 -14.98
N GLN A 81 17.37 13.46 -15.68
CA GLN A 81 17.42 13.43 -17.14
C GLN A 81 17.58 11.99 -17.63
N GLY A 82 16.70 11.59 -18.57
CA GLY A 82 16.74 10.25 -19.16
C GLY A 82 16.20 9.11 -18.29
N ILE A 83 15.79 9.36 -17.04
CA ILE A 83 15.32 8.29 -16.13
C ILE A 83 14.09 7.54 -16.69
N SER A 84 13.20 8.24 -17.41
CA SER A 84 12.02 7.63 -18.04
C SER A 84 12.39 6.62 -19.14
N ALA A 85 13.53 6.82 -19.83
CA ALA A 85 13.98 5.90 -20.87
C ALA A 85 14.54 4.60 -20.27
N MET A 86 15.12 4.67 -19.07
CA MET A 86 15.67 3.52 -18.34
C MET A 86 14.59 2.53 -17.88
N VAL A 87 13.31 2.93 -17.89
CA VAL A 87 12.18 2.07 -17.56
C VAL A 87 12.11 0.82 -18.45
N ALA A 88 12.61 0.90 -19.68
CA ALA A 88 12.64 -0.25 -20.60
C ALA A 88 13.48 -1.43 -20.07
N GLU A 89 14.37 -1.20 -19.10
CA GLU A 89 15.21 -2.23 -18.49
C GLU A 89 14.68 -2.73 -17.14
N VAL A 90 13.56 -2.18 -16.65
CA VAL A 90 12.87 -2.69 -15.46
C VAL A 90 12.21 -4.02 -15.82
N LYS A 91 12.44 -5.03 -14.98
CA LYS A 91 11.88 -6.37 -15.16
C LYS A 91 10.95 -6.71 -14.01
N ILE A 92 9.71 -7.09 -14.33
CA ILE A 92 8.78 -7.68 -13.37
C ILE A 92 9.14 -9.16 -13.22
N LEU A 93 9.26 -9.62 -11.98
CA LEU A 93 9.59 -11.00 -11.64
C LEU A 93 8.32 -11.85 -11.52
N ASP A 94 8.44 -13.09 -11.04
CA ASP A 94 7.28 -13.93 -10.78
C ASP A 94 6.44 -13.29 -9.66
N CYS A 95 5.18 -12.99 -10.00
CA CYS A 95 4.23 -12.31 -9.14
C CYS A 95 3.07 -13.26 -8.83
N PRO A 96 2.57 -13.29 -7.58
CA PRO A 96 1.30 -13.94 -7.29
C PRO A 96 0.22 -13.42 -8.23
N GLN A 97 -0.62 -14.29 -8.77
CA GLN A 97 -1.64 -13.86 -9.73
C GLN A 97 -2.81 -13.13 -9.08
N LYS A 98 -3.10 -13.49 -7.82
CA LYS A 98 -4.24 -12.99 -7.07
C LYS A 98 -3.82 -11.94 -6.06
N SER A 99 -4.67 -10.94 -5.90
CA SER A 99 -4.65 -10.05 -4.75
C SER A 99 -6.01 -10.01 -4.09
N SER A 100 -6.02 -9.60 -2.83
CA SER A 100 -7.24 -9.36 -2.05
C SER A 100 -7.04 -8.13 -1.19
N ILE A 101 -8.15 -7.52 -0.78
CA ILE A 101 -8.14 -6.30 0.01
C ILE A 101 -8.66 -6.65 1.38
N ILE A 102 -7.95 -6.14 2.40
CA ILE A 102 -8.40 -6.16 3.77
C ILE A 102 -8.45 -4.72 4.25
N TYR A 103 -9.57 -4.35 4.84
CA TYR A 103 -9.77 -3.05 5.43
C TYR A 103 -9.46 -3.11 6.92
N ILE A 104 -8.67 -2.17 7.41
CA ILE A 104 -8.58 -1.89 8.85
C ILE A 104 -9.34 -0.58 9.08
N GLN A 105 -10.41 -0.59 9.85
CA GLN A 105 -11.29 0.58 9.99
C GLN A 105 -11.93 0.68 11.38
N PRO A 106 -12.45 1.85 11.79
CA PRO A 106 -12.92 2.06 13.17
C PRO A 106 -14.00 1.05 13.58
N ASN A 107 -14.98 0.86 12.71
CA ASN A 107 -16.13 -0.02 12.91
C ASN A 107 -16.46 -0.75 11.61
N GLY A 108 -17.04 -1.95 11.70
CA GLY A 108 -17.51 -2.71 10.54
C GLY A 108 -17.49 -4.21 10.79
N GLU A 109 -18.25 -4.93 9.99
CA GLU A 109 -18.34 -6.39 10.02
C GLU A 109 -18.17 -6.92 8.60
N GLY A 110 -17.41 -8.00 8.43
CA GLY A 110 -17.21 -8.63 7.13
C GLY A 110 -15.97 -9.52 7.10
N PRO A 111 -15.88 -10.42 6.10
CA PRO A 111 -14.73 -11.32 5.97
C PRO A 111 -13.43 -10.62 5.57
N ASP A 112 -13.52 -9.39 5.06
CA ASP A 112 -12.44 -8.54 4.57
C ASP A 112 -12.21 -7.30 5.45
N ILE A 113 -12.84 -7.25 6.63
CA ILE A 113 -12.79 -6.10 7.53
C ILE A 113 -12.20 -6.51 8.88
N ILE A 114 -11.22 -5.76 9.35
CA ILE A 114 -10.68 -5.81 10.70
C ILE A 114 -11.05 -4.49 11.36
N SER A 115 -11.92 -4.56 12.36
CA SER A 115 -12.28 -3.39 13.17
C SER A 115 -11.10 -2.94 14.04
N PHE A 116 -11.09 -1.68 14.47
CA PHE A 116 -10.10 -1.21 15.44
C PHE A 116 -10.22 -1.95 16.77
N GLY A 117 -11.43 -2.38 17.15
CA GLY A 117 -11.65 -3.24 18.31
C GLY A 117 -10.89 -4.57 18.17
N GLU A 118 -11.07 -5.28 17.05
CA GLU A 118 -10.35 -6.53 16.79
C GLU A 118 -8.83 -6.31 16.71
N PHE A 119 -8.38 -5.27 15.99
CA PHE A 119 -6.96 -4.96 15.86
C PHE A 119 -6.32 -4.64 17.21
N LYS A 120 -7.03 -3.90 18.07
CA LYS A 120 -6.62 -3.60 19.43
C LYS A 120 -6.37 -4.86 20.25
N THR A 121 -7.21 -5.89 20.14
CA THR A 121 -7.01 -7.16 20.90
C THR A 121 -5.70 -7.87 20.57
N ILE A 122 -5.13 -7.62 19.40
CA ILE A 122 -3.81 -8.15 19.00
C ILE A 122 -2.71 -7.26 19.56
N VAL A 123 -2.85 -5.93 19.41
CA VAL A 123 -1.88 -4.95 19.92
C VAL A 123 -1.74 -5.03 21.44
N ASP A 124 -2.85 -5.22 22.17
CA ASP A 124 -2.89 -5.33 23.64
C ASP A 124 -2.07 -6.52 24.19
N LYS A 125 -1.68 -7.48 23.36
CA LYS A 125 -0.83 -8.61 23.78
C LYS A 125 0.64 -8.22 23.96
N HIS A 126 1.02 -7.02 23.55
CA HIS A 126 2.37 -6.50 23.63
C HIS A 126 2.52 -5.51 24.79
N ASP A 127 3.46 -5.80 25.69
CA ASP A 127 3.65 -5.03 26.94
C ASP A 127 4.49 -3.76 26.79
N ASP A 128 4.93 -3.42 25.57
CA ASP A 128 5.75 -2.25 25.35
C ASP A 128 4.91 -0.94 25.38
N PRO A 129 5.52 0.21 25.77
CA PRO A 129 4.79 1.47 25.88
C PRO A 129 4.15 1.96 24.57
N LEU A 130 4.74 1.64 23.41
CA LEU A 130 4.21 2.07 22.12
C LEU A 130 2.92 1.31 21.79
N SER A 131 2.93 -0.01 21.95
CA SER A 131 1.76 -0.85 21.75
C SER A 131 0.60 -0.43 22.65
N ARG A 132 0.84 -0.16 23.94
CA ARG A 132 -0.20 0.34 24.86
C ARG A 132 -0.80 1.67 24.39
N ARG A 133 0.03 2.66 24.06
CA ARG A 133 -0.46 3.97 23.59
C ARG A 133 -1.23 3.84 22.27
N PHE A 134 -0.78 2.95 21.38
CA PHE A 134 -1.45 2.72 20.11
C PHE A 134 -2.81 2.04 20.31
N ALA A 135 -2.91 1.05 21.20
CA ALA A 135 -4.16 0.41 21.58
C ALA A 135 -5.17 1.38 22.19
N GLU A 136 -4.73 2.31 23.06
CA GLU A 136 -5.56 3.41 23.55
C GLU A 136 -6.10 4.27 22.39
N SER A 137 -5.21 4.64 21.46
CA SER A 137 -5.58 5.46 20.30
C SER A 137 -6.61 4.77 19.41
N LEU A 138 -6.48 3.47 19.17
CA LEU A 138 -7.47 2.67 18.43
C LEU A 138 -8.85 2.69 19.12
N GLY A 139 -8.88 2.65 20.46
CA GLY A 139 -10.10 2.77 21.24
C GLY A 139 -10.72 4.17 21.19
N GLU A 140 -9.90 5.22 21.21
CA GLU A 140 -10.38 6.60 21.02
C GLU A 140 -10.97 6.78 19.61
N TRP A 141 -10.25 6.35 18.57
CA TRP A 141 -10.65 6.53 17.17
C TRP A 141 -11.84 5.68 16.74
N SER A 142 -12.19 4.62 17.47
CA SER A 142 -13.43 3.87 17.19
C SER A 142 -14.71 4.65 17.53
N THR A 143 -14.60 5.65 18.40
CA THR A 143 -15.73 6.44 18.92
C THR A 143 -15.76 7.88 18.41
N VAL A 144 -14.62 8.42 17.98
CA VAL A 144 -14.46 9.83 17.60
C VAL A 144 -14.42 9.98 16.07
N LYS A 145 -15.24 10.86 15.51
CA LYS A 145 -15.15 11.23 14.09
C LYS A 145 -13.84 11.98 13.81
N ALA A 146 -13.16 11.64 12.71
CA ALA A 146 -11.96 12.40 12.31
C ALA A 146 -12.26 13.91 12.19
N GLY A 147 -11.31 14.72 12.67
CA GLY A 147 -11.41 16.18 12.66
C GLY A 147 -12.26 16.80 13.77
N HIS A 148 -12.85 16.02 14.68
CA HIS A 148 -13.57 16.52 15.85
C HIS A 148 -12.79 16.16 17.12
N ARG A 149 -12.24 17.16 17.81
CA ARG A 149 -11.67 17.07 19.16
C ARG A 149 -12.37 18.07 20.07
#